data_AF-A0A7J8Q6W1-F1
#
_entry.id   AF-A0A7J8Q6W1-F1
#
_cell.length_a   1.000
_cell.length_b   1.000
_cell.length_c   1.000
_cell.angle_alpha   90.00
_cell.angle_beta   90.00
_cell.angle_gamma   90.00
#
_symmetry.space_group_name_H-M   'P 1'
#
loop_
_entity.id
_entity.type
_entity.pdbx_description
1 polymer ?
#
loop_
_entity_poly.entity_id
_entity_poly.type
_entity_poly.pdbx_seq_one_letter_code
_entity_poly.pdbx_strand_id
1 'polypeptide(L)'
;MEPPPPQSPRDEHPHTHSHSSTSIPTTGTCCKCGGATTHAPPSQSPTSWPDLSSPPAYRPIRAPALNLPPNNTQAIILTPVPQSQEVPTITPPFHFQIPSKKITSPDDIRKFHDSPTSKNFLGFIVALSESIRGRKISDPCHESATVSNIVSIIENLSLWVDQIPPVQQSSRYGNISYRTWHERLTENAESFMLQFLPEDLKPSTIEIVPYFTDSFGNSSRIDYGTGHETNFAA
;
A
#
# COMPACT_ATOMS: atom_id res chain seq x y z
N MET A 1 -18.10 -16.18 -86.74
CA MET A 1 -18.59 -16.45 -85.38
C MET A 1 -18.46 -15.16 -84.61
N GLU A 2 -19.61 -14.58 -84.33
CA GLU A 2 -19.82 -13.24 -83.79
C GLU A 2 -19.73 -13.28 -82.26
N PRO A 3 -19.02 -12.35 -81.59
CA PRO A 3 -19.01 -12.27 -80.13
C PRO A 3 -20.26 -11.51 -79.61
N PRO A 4 -20.76 -11.85 -78.40
CA PRO A 4 -21.99 -11.30 -77.84
C PRO A 4 -21.87 -9.84 -77.35
N PRO A 5 -23.00 -9.13 -77.19
CA PRO A 5 -23.06 -7.68 -77.00
C PRO A 5 -22.75 -7.22 -75.55
N PRO A 6 -22.45 -5.91 -75.34
CA PRO A 6 -21.98 -5.39 -74.07
C PRO A 6 -23.08 -5.22 -73.02
N GLN A 7 -22.74 -5.49 -71.75
CA GLN A 7 -23.60 -5.27 -70.58
C GLN A 7 -23.44 -3.86 -70.01
N SER A 8 -24.58 -3.31 -69.57
CA SER A 8 -24.82 -1.98 -69.00
C SER A 8 -24.15 -1.76 -67.62
N PRO A 9 -23.95 -0.49 -67.19
CA PRO A 9 -23.18 -0.16 -66.00
C PRO A 9 -23.95 -0.47 -64.72
N ARG A 10 -23.24 -0.98 -63.70
CA ARG A 10 -23.75 -1.10 -62.32
C ARG A 10 -23.04 -0.10 -61.43
N ASP A 11 -23.84 0.76 -60.81
CA ASP A 11 -23.45 1.82 -59.88
C ASP A 11 -22.78 1.28 -58.61
N GLU A 12 -21.67 1.91 -58.25
CA GLU A 12 -21.00 1.79 -56.96
C GLU A 12 -21.92 2.29 -55.83
N HIS A 13 -22.17 1.45 -54.83
CA HIS A 13 -22.80 1.86 -53.57
C HIS A 13 -21.73 2.10 -52.49
N PRO A 14 -21.75 3.24 -51.79
CA PRO A 14 -20.78 3.55 -50.75
C PRO A 14 -21.11 2.80 -49.44
N HIS A 15 -20.08 2.19 -48.85
CA HIS A 15 -20.15 1.57 -47.52
C HIS A 15 -20.32 2.63 -46.43
N THR A 16 -21.53 2.74 -45.88
CA THR A 16 -21.82 3.47 -44.65
C THR A 16 -21.47 2.62 -43.42
N HIS A 17 -20.45 3.03 -42.67
CA HIS A 17 -20.17 2.51 -41.33
C HIS A 17 -21.21 3.04 -40.33
N SER A 18 -22.06 2.16 -39.83
CA SER A 18 -22.96 2.43 -38.70
C SER A 18 -22.18 2.41 -37.38
N HIS A 19 -22.04 3.57 -36.75
CA HIS A 19 -21.61 3.67 -35.36
C HIS A 19 -22.75 3.24 -34.44
N SER A 20 -22.59 2.10 -33.77
CA SER A 20 -23.47 1.68 -32.69
C SER A 20 -23.18 2.52 -31.44
N SER A 21 -24.15 3.35 -31.06
CA SER A 21 -24.20 4.10 -29.82
C SER A 21 -24.40 3.14 -28.65
N THR A 22 -23.33 2.77 -27.95
CA THR A 22 -23.44 2.00 -26.70
C THR A 22 -23.43 2.95 -25.52
N SER A 23 -24.60 3.12 -24.90
CA SER A 23 -24.77 3.83 -23.63
C SER A 23 -23.88 3.25 -22.53
N ILE A 24 -23.13 4.12 -21.85
CA ILE A 24 -22.22 3.78 -20.74
C ILE A 24 -23.07 3.39 -19.51
N PRO A 25 -22.88 2.20 -18.90
CA PRO A 25 -23.51 1.88 -17.62
C PRO A 25 -22.88 2.70 -16.50
N THR A 26 -23.70 3.37 -15.69
CA THR A 26 -23.34 4.29 -14.61
C THR A 26 -22.91 3.62 -13.30
N THR A 27 -22.53 2.34 -13.31
CA THR A 27 -22.08 1.61 -12.11
C THR A 27 -20.84 0.79 -12.45
N GLY A 28 -19.68 1.26 -12.01
CA GLY A 28 -18.43 0.52 -12.10
C GLY A 28 -18.41 -0.63 -11.10
N THR A 29 -18.08 -1.83 -11.57
CA THR A 29 -17.62 -2.94 -10.72
C THR A 29 -16.13 -3.12 -10.93
N CYS A 30 -15.39 -3.41 -9.86
CA CYS A 30 -13.97 -3.71 -9.96
C CYS A 30 -13.76 -4.96 -10.84
N CYS A 31 -12.94 -4.84 -11.88
CA CYS A 31 -12.69 -5.92 -12.85
C CYS A 31 -11.94 -7.15 -12.28
N LYS A 32 -11.51 -7.13 -11.02
CA LYS A 32 -10.88 -8.27 -10.34
C LYS A 32 -11.68 -8.84 -9.16
N CYS A 33 -12.39 -8.02 -8.38
CA CYS A 33 -13.13 -8.50 -7.20
C CYS A 33 -14.66 -8.39 -7.32
N GLY A 34 -15.20 -7.79 -8.39
CA GLY A 34 -16.64 -7.62 -8.58
C GLY A 34 -17.33 -6.71 -7.56
N GLY A 35 -16.59 -6.14 -6.61
CA GLY A 35 -17.11 -5.22 -5.61
C GLY A 35 -17.64 -3.93 -6.22
N ALA A 36 -18.69 -3.38 -5.62
CA ALA A 36 -19.27 -2.09 -6.03
C ALA A 36 -18.24 -0.98 -5.82
N THR A 37 -17.94 -0.20 -6.86
CA THR A 37 -17.12 1.01 -6.70
C THR A 37 -18.02 2.17 -6.32
N THR A 38 -17.80 2.77 -5.15
CA THR A 38 -18.64 3.87 -4.63
C THR A 38 -18.45 5.18 -5.41
N HIS A 39 -17.43 5.29 -6.27
CA HIS A 39 -17.09 6.55 -6.93
C HIS A 39 -16.69 6.37 -8.41
N ALA A 40 -17.07 7.36 -9.22
CA ALA A 40 -16.74 7.46 -10.63
C ALA A 40 -15.23 7.71 -10.84
N PRO A 41 -14.64 7.25 -11.96
CA PRO A 41 -13.26 7.57 -12.30
C PRO A 41 -13.07 9.09 -12.45
N PRO A 42 -11.91 9.64 -12.04
CA PRO A 42 -11.66 11.07 -12.14
C PRO A 42 -11.64 11.52 -13.61
N SER A 43 -12.25 12.68 -13.88
CA SER A 43 -12.33 13.28 -15.21
C SER A 43 -10.94 13.77 -15.67
N GLN A 44 -10.49 13.28 -16.82
CA GLN A 44 -9.27 13.77 -17.45
C GLN A 44 -9.53 15.16 -18.04
N SER A 45 -8.96 16.20 -17.42
CA SER A 45 -8.87 17.53 -18.02
C SER A 45 -7.45 17.72 -18.56
N PRO A 46 -7.25 18.25 -19.78
CA PRO A 46 -5.91 18.45 -20.32
C PRO A 46 -5.34 19.77 -19.80
N THR A 47 -4.41 19.74 -18.84
CA THR A 47 -3.60 20.90 -18.49
C THR A 47 -2.22 20.81 -19.15
N SER A 48 -1.96 21.81 -20.00
CA SER A 48 -0.69 22.06 -20.69
C SER A 48 0.39 22.51 -19.70
N TRP A 49 1.49 21.76 -19.59
CA TRP A 49 2.68 22.16 -18.86
C TRP A 49 3.79 22.57 -19.84
N PRO A 50 4.53 23.66 -19.59
CA PRO A 50 5.63 24.07 -20.45
C PRO A 50 6.89 23.23 -20.22
N ASP A 51 7.59 23.04 -21.34
CA ASP A 51 8.87 22.39 -21.61
C ASP A 51 9.85 22.28 -20.41
N LEU A 52 9.92 21.08 -19.81
CA LEU A 52 10.98 20.67 -18.90
C LEU A 52 11.73 19.49 -19.55
N SER A 53 13.01 19.75 -19.81
CA SER A 53 14.06 18.84 -20.27
C SER A 53 13.77 17.35 -20.11
N SER A 54 13.96 16.60 -21.21
CA SER A 54 13.79 15.15 -21.27
C SER A 54 14.45 14.44 -20.07
N PRO A 55 13.74 13.54 -19.36
CA PRO A 55 14.34 12.80 -18.25
C PRO A 55 15.49 11.93 -18.77
N PRO A 56 16.58 11.75 -17.99
CA PRO A 56 17.72 10.94 -18.41
C PRO A 56 17.26 9.52 -18.72
N ALA A 57 17.88 8.91 -19.73
CA ALA A 57 17.59 7.54 -20.15
C ALA A 57 17.72 6.58 -18.96
N TYR A 58 16.58 6.11 -18.45
CA TYR A 58 16.51 5.10 -17.41
C TYR A 58 17.16 3.81 -17.93
N ARG A 59 18.35 3.49 -17.43
CA ARG A 59 18.94 2.17 -17.57
C ARG A 59 18.43 1.33 -16.40
N PRO A 60 17.68 0.25 -16.64
CA PRO A 60 17.28 -0.64 -15.56
C PRO A 60 18.52 -1.16 -14.85
N ILE A 61 18.69 -0.82 -13.57
CA ILE A 61 19.60 -1.54 -12.67
C ILE A 61 18.88 -2.86 -12.29
N ARG A 62 18.63 -3.70 -13.29
CA ARG A 62 18.20 -5.09 -13.13
C ARG A 62 19.17 -5.97 -13.90
N ALA A 63 20.43 -5.95 -13.50
CA ALA A 63 21.17 -7.20 -13.43
C ALA A 63 20.89 -7.75 -12.02
N PRO A 64 20.52 -9.03 -11.85
CA PRO A 64 20.31 -9.58 -10.52
C PRO A 64 21.66 -9.55 -9.78
N ALA A 65 21.77 -8.70 -8.76
CA ALA A 65 22.90 -8.73 -7.84
C ALA A 65 22.73 -9.88 -6.85
N LEU A 66 22.71 -11.12 -7.35
CA LEU A 66 22.66 -12.33 -6.53
C LEU A 66 23.51 -13.41 -7.18
N ASN A 67 24.83 -13.33 -6.98
CA ASN A 67 25.68 -14.53 -7.05
C ASN A 67 25.40 -15.36 -5.79
N LEU A 68 24.25 -16.03 -5.76
CA LEU A 68 23.89 -16.99 -4.71
C LEU A 68 24.53 -18.34 -5.01
N PRO A 69 25.03 -19.07 -4.00
CA PRO A 69 25.51 -20.43 -4.19
C PRO A 69 24.40 -21.32 -4.78
N PRO A 70 24.72 -22.26 -5.69
CA PRO A 70 23.74 -23.04 -6.46
C PRO A 70 22.77 -23.88 -5.61
N ASN A 71 23.05 -24.05 -4.32
CA ASN A 71 22.20 -24.79 -3.40
C ASN A 71 21.00 -23.96 -2.87
N ASN A 72 21.07 -22.63 -2.89
CA ASN A 72 20.01 -21.76 -2.36
C ASN A 72 18.94 -21.39 -3.39
N THR A 73 19.21 -21.55 -4.68
CA THR A 73 18.26 -21.24 -5.76
C THR A 73 17.08 -22.22 -5.79
N GLN A 74 17.31 -23.49 -5.45
CA GLN A 74 16.23 -24.50 -5.39
C GLN A 74 15.20 -24.19 -4.30
N ALA A 75 15.65 -23.77 -3.10
CA ALA A 75 14.75 -23.42 -2.01
C ALA A 75 13.87 -22.19 -2.33
N ILE A 76 14.42 -21.20 -3.04
CA ILE A 76 13.68 -20.01 -3.48
C ILE A 76 12.62 -20.37 -4.53
N ILE A 77 12.91 -21.30 -5.45
CA ILE A 77 11.97 -21.74 -6.49
C ILE A 77 10.83 -22.59 -5.91
N LEU A 78 11.08 -23.35 -4.83
CA LEU A 78 10.11 -24.27 -4.23
C LEU A 78 9.25 -23.64 -3.13
N THR A 79 9.60 -22.45 -2.65
CA THR A 79 8.78 -21.76 -1.65
C THR A 79 7.55 -21.20 -2.36
N PRO A 80 6.32 -21.59 -1.98
CA PRO A 80 5.11 -21.09 -2.63
C PRO A 80 5.06 -19.57 -2.50
N VAL A 81 4.87 -18.88 -3.63
CA VAL A 81 4.73 -17.43 -3.66
C VAL A 81 3.50 -17.05 -2.85
N PRO A 82 3.64 -16.23 -1.80
CA PRO A 82 2.49 -15.78 -1.01
C PRO A 82 1.44 -15.13 -1.91
N GLN A 83 0.18 -15.47 -1.66
CA GLN A 83 -0.95 -14.94 -2.42
C GLN A 83 -1.63 -13.83 -1.63
N SER A 84 -2.18 -12.82 -2.32
CA SER A 84 -3.02 -11.80 -1.71
C SER A 84 -4.21 -12.46 -1.02
N GLN A 85 -4.58 -11.97 0.15
CA GLN A 85 -5.79 -12.39 0.85
C GLN A 85 -6.62 -11.15 1.18
N GLU A 86 -7.95 -11.30 1.18
CA GLU A 86 -8.82 -10.27 1.71
C GLU A 86 -8.62 -10.17 3.22
N VAL A 87 -8.49 -8.94 3.73
CA VAL A 87 -8.44 -8.70 5.17
C VAL A 87 -9.86 -8.83 5.71
N PRO A 88 -10.14 -9.79 6.62
CA PRO A 88 -11.47 -9.95 7.17
C PRO A 88 -11.92 -8.69 7.91
N THR A 89 -13.11 -8.19 7.60
CA THR A 89 -13.72 -7.10 8.36
C THR A 89 -14.29 -7.63 9.67
N ILE A 90 -14.00 -6.95 10.77
CA ILE A 90 -14.60 -7.26 12.08
C ILE A 90 -16.08 -6.84 12.11
N THR A 91 -16.91 -7.59 12.85
CA THR A 91 -18.33 -7.29 13.04
C THR A 91 -18.65 -7.12 14.53
N PRO A 92 -19.62 -6.26 14.92
CA PRO A 92 -20.07 -6.16 16.29
C PRO A 92 -20.65 -7.48 16.83
N PRO A 93 -20.56 -7.75 18.15
CA PRO A 93 -19.88 -6.94 19.16
C PRO A 93 -18.35 -7.03 19.03
N PHE A 94 -17.67 -5.90 19.22
CA PHE A 94 -16.22 -5.84 19.18
C PHE A 94 -15.59 -6.23 20.52
N HIS A 95 -14.47 -6.93 20.47
CA HIS A 95 -13.74 -7.43 21.64
C HIS A 95 -12.25 -7.06 21.55
N PHE A 96 -11.96 -5.76 21.49
CA PHE A 96 -10.60 -5.24 21.43
C PHE A 96 -9.80 -5.60 22.69
N GLN A 97 -8.50 -5.83 22.52
CA GLN A 97 -7.61 -6.22 23.61
C GLN A 97 -6.29 -5.48 23.52
N ILE A 98 -5.68 -5.22 24.69
CA ILE A 98 -4.31 -4.73 24.75
C ILE A 98 -3.39 -5.85 24.22
N PRO A 99 -2.54 -5.59 23.20
CA PRO A 99 -1.63 -6.58 22.66
C PRO A 99 -0.67 -7.06 23.76
N SER A 100 -0.36 -8.36 23.72
CA SER A 100 0.55 -8.98 24.68
C SER A 100 1.50 -9.91 23.94
N LYS A 101 2.72 -10.05 24.45
CA LYS A 101 3.73 -10.94 23.85
C LYS A 101 3.22 -12.38 23.82
N LYS A 102 3.03 -12.94 22.62
CA LYS A 102 2.62 -14.34 22.41
C LYS A 102 3.74 -15.25 21.91
N ILE A 103 4.73 -14.69 21.20
CA ILE A 103 5.85 -15.45 20.66
C ILE A 103 7.01 -15.40 21.67
N THR A 104 7.23 -16.50 22.37
CA THR A 104 8.28 -16.62 23.39
C THR A 104 9.22 -17.80 23.16
N SER A 105 8.85 -18.71 22.25
CA SER A 105 9.59 -19.90 21.91
C SER A 105 9.59 -20.17 20.40
N PRO A 106 10.51 -21.01 19.90
CA PRO A 106 10.46 -21.52 18.52
C PRO A 106 9.20 -22.34 18.21
N ASP A 107 8.43 -22.77 19.20
CA ASP A 107 7.17 -23.48 18.98
C ASP A 107 6.03 -22.49 18.73
N ASP A 108 6.07 -21.34 19.41
CA ASP A 108 5.09 -20.26 19.20
C ASP A 108 5.22 -19.64 17.81
N ILE A 109 6.45 -19.52 17.28
CA ILE A 109 6.63 -19.00 15.92
C ILE A 109 6.04 -19.95 14.87
N ARG A 110 6.15 -21.27 15.08
CA ARG A 110 5.51 -22.26 14.19
C ARG A 110 3.99 -22.15 14.24
N LYS A 111 3.42 -22.07 15.45
CA LYS A 111 1.98 -21.83 15.64
C LYS A 111 1.53 -20.53 14.98
N PHE A 112 2.33 -19.47 15.08
CA PHE A 112 2.04 -18.20 14.42
C PHE A 112 2.01 -18.36 12.90
N HIS A 113 3.04 -18.97 12.30
CA HIS A 113 3.08 -19.21 10.85
C HIS A 113 1.88 -20.02 10.33
N ASP A 114 1.43 -21.01 11.10
CA ASP A 114 0.28 -21.84 10.72
C ASP A 114 -1.07 -21.14 10.96
N SER A 115 -1.10 -20.06 11.76
CA SER A 115 -2.32 -19.36 12.17
C SER A 115 -2.98 -18.57 11.02
N PRO A 116 -4.31 -18.37 11.08
CA PRO A 116 -5.00 -17.44 10.19
C PRO A 116 -4.45 -16.02 10.26
N THR A 117 -4.04 -15.55 11.44
CA THR A 117 -3.49 -14.19 11.63
C THR A 117 -2.24 -13.95 10.78
N SER A 118 -1.27 -14.88 10.79
CA SER A 118 -0.05 -14.74 9.98
C SER A 118 -0.36 -14.77 8.48
N LYS A 119 -1.29 -15.63 8.06
CA LYS A 119 -1.73 -15.74 6.66
C LYS A 119 -2.44 -14.47 6.18
N ASN A 120 -3.32 -13.90 7.00
CA ASN A 120 -4.02 -12.65 6.70
C ASN A 120 -3.04 -11.47 6.61
N PHE A 121 -2.11 -11.36 7.56
CA PHE A 121 -1.10 -10.30 7.54
C PHE A 121 -0.21 -10.40 6.30
N LEU A 122 0.29 -11.59 5.98
CA LEU A 122 1.09 -11.79 4.77
C LEU A 122 0.27 -11.50 3.50
N GLY A 123 -0.99 -11.93 3.47
CA GLY A 123 -1.91 -11.65 2.38
C GLY A 123 -2.17 -10.16 2.17
N PHE A 124 -2.26 -9.37 3.25
CA PHE A 124 -2.36 -7.91 3.22
C PHE A 124 -1.13 -7.27 2.57
N ILE A 125 0.08 -7.68 2.98
CA ILE A 125 1.33 -7.18 2.39
C ILE A 125 1.41 -7.51 0.89
N VAL A 126 1.01 -8.71 0.50
CA VAL A 126 0.95 -9.09 -0.92
C VAL A 126 -0.06 -8.24 -1.68
N ALA A 127 -1.25 -8.00 -1.13
CA ALA A 127 -2.27 -7.16 -1.75
C ALA A 127 -1.75 -5.72 -1.99
N LEU A 128 -1.04 -5.13 -1.01
CA LEU A 128 -0.37 -3.83 -1.19
C LEU A 128 0.67 -3.88 -2.30
N SER A 129 1.54 -4.88 -2.31
CA SER A 129 2.59 -5.04 -3.33
C SER A 129 2.02 -5.18 -4.73
N GLU A 130 0.91 -5.90 -4.88
CA GLU A 130 0.23 -6.04 -6.17
C GLU A 130 -0.46 -4.76 -6.63
N SER A 131 -1.03 -3.98 -5.69
CA SER A 131 -1.74 -2.73 -6.02
C SER A 131 -0.85 -1.67 -6.67
N ILE A 132 0.44 -1.68 -6.36
CA ILE A 132 1.45 -0.72 -6.86
C ILE A 132 2.25 -1.25 -8.07
N ARG A 133 1.98 -2.47 -8.54
CA ARG A 133 2.75 -3.07 -9.64
C ARG A 133 2.57 -2.26 -10.93
N GLY A 134 3.70 -1.84 -11.50
CA GLY A 134 3.73 -1.07 -12.76
C GLY A 134 3.29 0.39 -12.60
N ARG A 135 3.12 0.88 -11.37
CA ARG A 135 2.82 2.29 -11.08
C ARG A 135 4.09 3.04 -10.65
N LYS A 136 4.13 4.33 -10.94
CA LYS A 136 5.14 5.27 -10.42
C LYS A 136 4.61 5.95 -9.17
N ILE A 137 5.51 6.46 -8.33
CA ILE A 137 5.16 7.27 -7.17
C ILE A 137 4.38 8.54 -7.58
N SER A 138 4.70 9.10 -8.77
CA SER A 138 4.04 10.30 -9.30
C SER A 138 2.68 10.03 -9.96
N ASP A 139 2.26 8.77 -10.08
CA ASP A 139 0.98 8.47 -10.73
C ASP A 139 -0.17 8.94 -9.82
N PRO A 140 -1.22 9.58 -10.37
CA PRO A 140 -2.36 9.99 -9.57
C PRO A 140 -3.04 8.75 -8.97
N CYS A 141 -3.37 8.83 -7.68
CA CYS A 141 -4.09 7.81 -6.96
C CYS A 141 -5.28 8.43 -6.20
N HIS A 142 -6.20 7.57 -5.76
CA HIS A 142 -7.26 8.01 -4.89
C HIS A 142 -6.72 8.19 -3.47
N GLU A 143 -6.95 9.37 -2.90
CA GLU A 143 -6.63 9.68 -1.52
C GLU A 143 -7.94 9.78 -0.72
N SER A 144 -8.11 8.90 0.26
CA SER A 144 -9.26 8.93 1.16
C SER A 144 -8.96 9.84 2.36
N ALA A 145 -10.00 10.33 3.03
CA ALA A 145 -9.82 11.15 4.24
C ALA A 145 -8.99 10.44 5.32
N THR A 146 -9.13 9.11 5.45
CA THR A 146 -8.30 8.30 6.36
C THR A 146 -6.83 8.35 5.97
N VAL A 147 -6.50 8.19 4.68
CA VAL A 147 -5.11 8.28 4.20
C VAL A 147 -4.55 9.68 4.42
N SER A 148 -5.32 10.73 4.09
CA SER A 148 -4.89 12.12 4.33
C SER A 148 -4.59 12.38 5.81
N ASN A 149 -5.43 11.89 6.73
CA ASN A 149 -5.19 12.03 8.17
C ASN A 149 -3.93 11.29 8.62
N ILE A 150 -3.72 10.05 8.16
CA ILE A 150 -2.50 9.28 8.46
C ILE A 150 -1.25 10.01 7.96
N VAL A 151 -1.28 10.55 6.73
CA VAL A 151 -0.18 11.35 6.17
C VAL A 151 0.08 12.58 7.03
N SER A 152 -0.96 13.32 7.42
CA SER A 152 -0.83 14.50 8.28
C SER A 152 -0.22 14.19 9.65
N ILE A 153 -0.58 13.04 10.25
CA ILE A 153 0.03 12.57 11.49
C ILE A 153 1.54 12.34 11.27
N ILE A 154 1.92 11.65 10.20
CA ILE A 154 3.33 11.36 9.88
C ILE A 154 4.12 12.66 9.62
N GLU A 155 3.53 13.63 8.93
CA GLU A 155 4.12 14.96 8.73
C GLU A 155 4.35 15.68 10.06
N ASN A 156 3.39 15.64 10.99
CA ASN A 156 3.54 16.21 12.33
C ASN A 156 4.68 15.53 13.11
N LEU A 157 4.77 14.20 13.06
CA LEU A 157 5.87 13.44 13.65
C LEU A 157 7.23 13.83 13.05
N SER A 158 7.27 14.09 11.74
CA SER A 158 8.47 14.58 11.05
C SER A 158 8.85 15.99 11.52
N LEU A 159 7.88 16.90 11.67
CA LEU A 159 8.12 18.25 12.17
C LEU A 159 8.70 18.26 13.59
N TRP A 160 8.34 17.29 14.43
CA TRP A 160 8.92 17.18 15.77
C TRP A 160 10.40 16.83 15.76
N VAL A 161 10.93 16.23 14.70
CA VAL A 161 12.38 15.97 14.57
C VAL A 161 13.14 17.29 14.55
N ASP A 162 12.63 18.31 13.83
CA ASP A 162 13.23 19.63 13.80
C ASP A 162 13.08 20.37 15.14
N GLN A 163 11.95 20.17 15.82
CA GLN A 163 11.67 20.81 17.12
C GLN A 163 12.42 20.16 18.29
N ILE A 164 12.93 18.94 18.12
CA ILE A 164 13.63 18.16 19.14
C ILE A 164 15.03 17.82 18.59
N PRO A 165 15.91 18.82 18.46
CA PRO A 165 17.20 18.61 17.85
C PRO A 165 18.07 17.64 18.66
N PRO A 166 19.01 16.94 18.00
CA PRO A 166 20.00 16.12 18.69
C PRO A 166 20.75 16.93 19.75
N VAL A 167 20.91 16.37 20.94
CA VAL A 167 21.73 17.00 21.98
C VAL A 167 23.19 16.61 21.81
N GLN A 168 24.10 17.48 22.27
CA GLN A 168 25.51 17.15 22.31
C GLN A 168 25.75 15.98 23.26
N GLN A 169 26.36 14.92 22.75
CA GLN A 169 26.72 13.74 23.52
C GLN A 169 28.08 13.19 23.08
N SER A 170 28.78 12.52 23.99
CA SER A 170 30.03 11.82 23.69
C SER A 170 29.79 10.42 23.11
N SER A 171 28.59 9.86 23.31
CA SER A 171 28.22 8.54 22.79
C SER A 171 28.10 8.55 21.26
N ARG A 172 28.60 7.49 20.63
CA ARG A 172 28.41 7.23 19.19
C ARG A 172 27.10 6.46 18.88
N TYR A 173 26.40 6.01 19.91
CA TYR A 173 25.12 5.31 19.76
C TYR A 173 23.98 6.33 19.58
N GLY A 174 22.74 5.84 19.49
CA GLY A 174 21.55 6.67 19.26
C GLY A 174 21.47 7.90 20.18
N ASN A 175 20.99 9.03 19.64
CA ASN A 175 20.90 10.28 20.37
C ASN A 175 19.76 10.25 21.37
N ILE A 176 20.03 10.67 22.62
CA ILE A 176 19.04 10.66 23.69
C ILE A 176 17.84 11.59 23.44
N SER A 177 17.95 12.55 22.52
CA SER A 177 16.81 13.39 22.10
C SER A 177 15.66 12.56 21.50
N TYR A 178 15.95 11.37 20.95
CA TYR A 178 14.93 10.42 20.50
C TYR A 178 13.95 10.04 21.61
N ARG A 179 14.39 9.98 22.87
CA ARG A 179 13.51 9.65 23.99
C ARG A 179 12.46 10.73 24.22
N THR A 180 12.85 12.00 24.10
CA THR A 180 11.92 13.13 24.18
C THR A 180 10.95 13.14 23.00
N TRP A 181 11.42 12.79 21.80
CA TRP A 181 10.55 12.63 20.64
C TRP A 181 9.55 11.47 20.81
N HIS A 182 10.02 10.32 21.31
CA HIS A 182 9.19 9.13 21.52
C HIS A 182 8.19 9.31 22.66
N GLU A 183 8.57 9.98 23.74
CA GLU A 183 7.66 10.35 24.83
C GLU A 183 6.50 11.20 24.28
N ARG A 184 6.81 12.25 23.50
CA ARG A 184 5.79 13.08 22.85
C ARG A 184 4.89 12.28 21.91
N LEU A 185 5.45 11.34 21.13
CA LEU A 185 4.68 10.39 20.33
C LEU A 185 3.69 9.60 21.19
N THR A 186 4.16 9.00 22.29
CA THR A 186 3.30 8.17 23.14
C THR A 186 2.20 8.95 23.84
N GLU A 187 2.47 10.19 24.27
CA GLU A 187 1.47 11.08 24.90
C GLU A 187 0.34 11.48 23.95
N ASN A 188 0.63 11.56 22.65
CA ASN A 188 -0.34 12.02 21.63
C ASN A 188 -0.95 10.88 20.81
N ALA A 189 -0.45 9.64 20.94
CA ALA A 189 -0.79 8.52 20.06
C ALA A 189 -2.29 8.21 20.00
N GLU A 190 -2.97 8.17 21.15
CA GLU A 190 -4.42 7.94 21.18
C GLU A 190 -5.18 9.04 20.43
N SER A 191 -4.81 10.31 20.66
CA SER A 191 -5.44 11.45 19.98
C SER A 191 -5.27 11.37 18.46
N PHE A 192 -4.14 10.87 17.96
CA PHE A 192 -3.90 10.68 16.53
C PHE A 192 -4.82 9.63 15.93
N MET A 193 -4.97 8.48 16.59
CA MET A 193 -5.88 7.42 16.14
C MET A 193 -7.34 7.90 16.06
N LEU A 194 -7.77 8.68 17.05
CA LEU A 194 -9.13 9.23 17.11
C LEU A 194 -9.45 10.22 15.97
N GLN A 195 -8.46 10.73 15.22
CA GLN A 195 -8.70 11.63 14.09
C GLN A 195 -9.33 10.92 12.88
N PHE A 196 -9.15 9.60 12.77
CA PHE A 196 -9.62 8.85 11.60
C PHE A 196 -10.45 7.60 11.95
N LEU A 197 -10.53 7.21 13.23
CA LEU A 197 -11.38 6.11 13.66
C LEU A 197 -12.87 6.50 13.65
N PRO A 198 -13.74 5.67 13.04
CA PRO A 198 -15.19 5.75 13.22
C PRO A 198 -15.60 5.62 14.70
N GLU A 199 -16.76 6.17 15.08
CA GLU A 199 -17.25 6.19 16.47
C GLU A 199 -17.33 4.79 17.11
N ASP A 200 -17.81 3.80 16.36
CA ASP A 200 -17.96 2.42 16.81
C ASP A 200 -16.61 1.68 16.96
N LEU A 201 -15.55 2.20 16.34
CA LEU A 201 -14.20 1.67 16.42
C LEU A 201 -13.29 2.45 17.37
N LYS A 202 -13.71 3.58 17.96
CA LYS A 202 -12.92 4.30 18.97
C LYS A 202 -12.44 3.43 20.13
N PRO A 203 -13.20 2.44 20.63
CA PRO A 203 -12.68 1.54 21.68
C PRO A 203 -11.47 0.69 21.26
N SER A 204 -11.13 0.63 19.96
CA SER A 204 -9.96 -0.09 19.45
C SER A 204 -8.63 0.59 19.75
N THR A 205 -8.62 1.82 20.29
CA THR A 205 -7.38 2.55 20.64
C THR A 205 -6.47 1.73 21.55
N ILE A 206 -7.04 0.94 22.47
CA ILE A 206 -6.30 0.04 23.36
C ILE A 206 -5.48 -1.02 22.61
N GLU A 207 -5.89 -1.36 21.38
CA GLU A 207 -5.29 -2.38 20.55
C GLU A 207 -4.32 -1.78 19.53
N ILE A 208 -4.70 -0.69 18.85
CA ILE A 208 -3.91 -0.11 17.75
C ILE A 208 -2.81 0.86 18.19
N VAL A 209 -2.99 1.58 19.30
CA VAL A 209 -1.99 2.54 19.82
C VAL A 209 -0.65 1.85 20.13
N PRO A 210 -0.63 0.64 20.72
CA PRO A 210 0.61 -0.11 20.91
C PRO A 210 1.37 -0.43 19.62
N TYR A 211 0.68 -0.80 18.53
CA TYR A 211 1.34 -1.03 17.23
C TYR A 211 1.93 0.28 16.68
N PHE A 212 1.14 1.35 16.68
CA PHE A 212 1.60 2.66 16.21
C PHE A 212 2.81 3.20 17.00
N THR A 213 2.78 3.12 18.34
CA THR A 213 3.88 3.64 19.18
C THR A 213 5.16 2.80 19.09
N ASP A 214 5.05 1.51 18.78
CA ASP A 214 6.20 0.61 18.54
C ASP A 214 6.59 0.54 17.04
N SER A 215 6.02 1.40 16.19
CA SER A 215 6.37 1.50 14.75
C SER A 215 7.63 2.32 14.48
N PHE A 216 8.08 3.13 15.44
CA PHE A 216 9.11 4.15 15.22
C PHE A 216 10.45 3.87 15.92
N GLY A 217 10.62 2.67 16.48
CA GLY A 217 11.83 2.26 17.18
C GLY A 217 11.64 2.13 18.70
N ASN A 218 12.66 1.63 19.39
CA ASN A 218 12.60 1.43 20.84
C ASN A 218 13.26 2.57 21.63
N SER A 219 12.51 3.31 22.46
CA SER A 219 13.02 4.45 23.25
C SER A 219 14.17 4.10 24.20
N SER A 220 14.15 2.91 24.81
CA SER A 220 15.19 2.48 25.73
C SER A 220 16.50 2.17 25.01
N ARG A 221 16.43 1.37 23.92
CA ARG A 221 17.60 0.94 23.14
C ARG A 221 18.07 1.96 22.11
N ILE A 222 17.19 2.88 21.70
CA ILE A 222 17.40 3.86 20.62
C ILE A 222 17.85 3.14 19.34
N ASP A 223 17.06 2.16 18.93
CA ASP A 223 17.27 1.37 17.72
C ASP A 223 16.00 1.27 16.87
N TYR A 224 16.20 0.90 15.61
CA TYR A 224 15.16 0.66 14.62
C TYR A 224 15.51 -0.59 13.81
N GLY A 225 14.50 -1.30 13.32
CA GLY A 225 14.67 -2.54 12.56
C GLY A 225 13.33 -3.06 12.04
N THR A 226 13.38 -4.19 11.33
CA THR A 226 12.23 -4.73 10.58
C THR A 226 11.01 -5.08 11.44
N GLY A 227 11.19 -5.31 12.75
CA GLY A 227 10.07 -5.45 13.68
C GLY A 227 9.22 -4.20 13.81
N HIS A 228 9.85 -3.02 13.81
CA HIS A 228 9.16 -1.73 13.86
C HIS A 228 8.45 -1.42 12.55
N GLU A 229 9.08 -1.73 11.41
CA GLU A 229 8.42 -1.69 10.09
C GLU A 229 7.20 -2.60 10.03
N THR A 230 7.30 -3.79 10.63
CA THR A 230 6.20 -4.76 10.70
C THR A 230 5.05 -4.23 11.55
N ASN A 231 5.33 -3.55 12.67
CA ASN A 231 4.30 -2.90 13.50
C ASN A 231 3.58 -1.78 12.75
N PHE A 232 4.28 -1.00 11.90
CA PHE A 232 3.63 0.06 11.12
C PHE A 232 2.68 -0.50 10.06
N ALA A 233 3.01 -1.67 9.52
CA ALA A 233 2.15 -2.35 8.56
C ALA A 233 0.99 -3.12 9.20
N ALA A 234 1.03 -3.37 10.52
CA ALA A 234 0.01 -4.10 11.26
C ALA A 234 -1.12 -3.18 11.73
#